data_AF-A0A7R9DJL3-F1
#
_entry.id   AF-A0A7R9DJL3-F1
#
_cell.length_a   1.000
_cell.length_b   1.000
_cell.length_c   1.000
_cell.angle_alpha   90.00
_cell.angle_beta   90.00
_cell.angle_gamma   90.00
#
_symmetry.space_group_name_H-M   'P 1'
#
loop_
_entity.id
_entity.type
_entity.pdbx_description
1 polymer ?
#
loop_
_entity_poly.entity_id
_entity_poly.type
_entity_poly.pdbx_seq_one_letter_code
_entity_poly.pdbx_strand_id
1 'polypeptide(L)'
;MVTMVFVQLVLLAFLWCGNSALDNGLALTPPLGWLAWERYRCVVDCDTYPDECISERLFRRVADLLVSEGYSNVGYQYIIIDDCWLDTERDSDGALQADPERFPSGIKDLAEYVHSKGLLFGIYEDYGNYTCGGYPGVLGHLEQDANTFAEWGVDYVKLDGCYTELEDMATGYPEFGMYLNRTGRPMVYSCSWPAYQEGEMDKYKRLESRARIRTGTAREPLQNLDLGPWAQRLPSSTRTTDDP
;
A
#
# COMPACT_ATOMS: atom_id res chain seq x y z
N MET A 1 -22.68 46.03 -12.08
CA MET A 1 -23.19 44.63 -12.08
C MET A 1 -22.20 43.65 -12.70
N VAL A 2 -21.60 43.91 -13.87
CA VAL A 2 -20.65 43.00 -14.54
C VAL A 2 -19.40 42.69 -13.69
N THR A 3 -18.87 43.67 -12.95
CA THR A 3 -17.69 43.50 -12.08
C THR A 3 -17.93 42.67 -10.82
N MET A 4 -19.15 42.67 -10.27
CA MET A 4 -19.46 41.85 -9.08
C MET A 4 -19.63 40.37 -9.41
N VAL A 5 -20.14 40.04 -10.61
CA VAL A 5 -20.28 38.66 -11.10
C VAL A 5 -18.90 38.05 -11.35
N PHE A 6 -17.94 38.84 -11.87
CA PHE A 6 -16.57 38.37 -12.11
C PHE A 6 -15.83 38.05 -10.81
N VAL A 7 -15.99 38.88 -9.77
CA VAL A 7 -15.38 38.64 -8.45
C VAL A 7 -15.98 37.40 -7.77
N GLN A 8 -17.29 37.15 -7.91
CA GLN A 8 -17.94 35.95 -7.37
C GLN A 8 -17.49 34.66 -8.09
N LEU A 9 -17.29 34.70 -9.41
CA LEU A 9 -16.78 33.53 -10.16
C LEU A 9 -15.32 33.21 -9.81
N VAL A 10 -14.48 34.22 -9.59
CA VAL A 10 -13.09 34.02 -9.14
C VAL A 10 -13.04 33.46 -7.71
N LEU A 11 -13.89 33.95 -6.80
CA LEU A 11 -13.97 33.44 -5.42
C LEU A 11 -14.50 32.00 -5.33
N LEU A 12 -15.42 31.60 -6.22
CA LEU A 12 -15.88 30.21 -6.32
C LEU A 12 -14.79 29.26 -6.86
N ALA A 13 -13.90 29.74 -7.74
CA ALA A 13 -12.76 28.95 -8.21
C ALA A 13 -11.71 28.70 -7.12
N PHE A 14 -11.55 29.62 -6.16
CA PHE A 14 -10.64 29.45 -5.02
C PHE A 14 -11.20 28.56 -3.90
N LEU A 15 -12.51 28.29 -3.87
CA LEU A 15 -13.14 27.37 -2.91
C LEU A 15 -13.00 25.89 -3.30
N TRP A 16 -12.42 25.60 -4.46
CA TRP A 16 -12.24 24.24 -4.96
C TRP A 16 -10.80 23.70 -4.84
N CYS A 17 -9.97 24.29 -3.98
CA CYS A 17 -8.84 23.54 -3.40
C CYS A 17 -9.39 22.56 -2.36
N GLY A 18 -10.20 21.60 -2.80
CA GLY A 18 -10.41 20.38 -2.03
C GLY A 18 -9.06 19.66 -2.01
N ASN A 19 -8.59 19.28 -0.83
CA ASN A 19 -7.60 18.22 -0.77
C ASN A 19 -8.28 16.98 -1.37
N SER A 20 -7.97 16.66 -2.62
CA SER A 20 -8.32 15.38 -3.22
C SER A 20 -7.49 14.32 -2.52
N ALA A 21 -7.96 13.86 -1.37
CA ALA A 21 -7.57 12.55 -0.89
C ALA A 21 -7.99 11.50 -1.94
N LEU A 22 -7.32 10.34 -1.95
CA LEU A 22 -7.74 9.22 -2.80
C LEU A 22 -9.10 8.71 -2.31
N ASP A 23 -10.19 9.29 -2.82
CA ASP A 23 -11.57 8.83 -2.61
C ASP A 23 -11.96 7.94 -3.79
N ASN A 24 -11.43 6.71 -3.78
CA ASN A 24 -11.63 5.73 -4.85
C ASN A 24 -12.81 4.78 -4.57
N GLY A 25 -13.63 5.05 -3.55
CA GLY A 25 -14.79 4.24 -3.18
C GLY A 25 -14.47 2.89 -2.53
N LEU A 26 -13.20 2.61 -2.21
CA LEU A 26 -12.75 1.37 -1.57
C LEU A 26 -12.45 1.58 -0.08
N ALA A 27 -12.22 0.47 0.63
CA ALA A 27 -11.85 0.45 2.06
C ALA A 27 -12.80 1.25 2.99
N LEU A 28 -14.09 1.34 2.63
CA LEU A 28 -15.15 1.94 3.46
C LEU A 28 -15.33 1.19 4.80
N THR A 29 -14.95 -0.08 4.82
CA THR A 29 -14.67 -0.87 6.02
C THR A 29 -13.23 -1.37 5.95
N PRO A 30 -12.59 -1.67 7.10
CA PRO A 30 -11.23 -2.20 7.11
C PRO A 30 -11.09 -3.44 6.19
N PRO A 31 -10.08 -3.50 5.31
CA PRO A 31 -9.83 -4.68 4.47
C PRO A 31 -9.57 -5.92 5.34
N LEU A 32 -10.22 -7.03 5.00
CA LEU A 32 -10.04 -8.33 5.66
C LEU A 32 -9.47 -9.32 4.65
N GLY A 33 -8.37 -9.97 5.01
CA GLY A 33 -7.69 -10.90 4.11
C GLY A 33 -6.48 -11.55 4.76
N TRP A 34 -5.64 -12.10 3.91
CA TRP A 34 -4.41 -12.78 4.27
C TRP A 34 -3.23 -12.15 3.53
N LEU A 35 -2.10 -12.00 4.21
CA LEU A 35 -0.87 -11.41 3.69
C LEU A 35 0.31 -12.30 4.09
N ALA A 36 1.22 -12.55 3.15
CA ALA A 36 2.25 -13.59 3.31
C ALA A 36 3.34 -13.30 4.36
N TRP A 37 3.68 -12.03 4.58
CA TRP A 37 4.91 -11.61 5.25
C TRP A 37 5.15 -12.20 6.63
N GLU A 38 4.20 -12.11 7.56
CA GLU A 38 4.49 -12.42 8.97
C GLU A 38 4.92 -13.88 9.16
N ARG A 39 4.21 -14.81 8.49
CA ARG A 39 4.44 -16.25 8.59
C ARG A 39 5.51 -16.78 7.63
N TYR A 40 5.54 -16.26 6.39
CA TYR A 40 6.37 -16.83 5.32
C TYR A 40 7.59 -15.98 4.98
N ARG A 41 7.61 -14.71 5.39
CA ARG A 41 8.76 -13.79 5.22
C ARG A 41 9.26 -13.81 3.77
N CYS A 42 10.58 -13.88 3.60
CA CYS A 42 11.27 -13.95 2.33
C CYS A 42 11.84 -15.37 2.09
N VAL A 43 11.07 -16.42 2.36
CA VAL A 43 11.52 -17.80 2.06
C VAL A 43 11.43 -18.02 0.55
N VAL A 44 12.56 -18.04 -0.15
CA VAL A 44 12.61 -18.23 -1.62
C VAL A 44 13.18 -19.59 -2.05
N ASP A 45 13.78 -20.33 -1.13
CA ASP A 45 14.29 -21.68 -1.39
C ASP A 45 13.13 -22.70 -1.45
N CYS A 46 12.61 -22.90 -2.66
CA CYS A 46 11.52 -23.84 -2.91
C CYS A 46 11.97 -25.30 -2.98
N ASP A 47 13.26 -25.59 -3.12
CA ASP A 47 13.76 -26.97 -3.09
C ASP A 47 13.75 -27.51 -1.66
N THR A 48 14.19 -26.69 -0.70
CA THR A 48 14.19 -27.04 0.72
C THR A 48 12.81 -26.86 1.34
N TYR A 49 12.07 -25.81 0.97
CA TYR A 49 10.78 -25.45 1.56
C TYR A 49 9.64 -25.34 0.52
N PRO A 50 9.30 -26.41 -0.21
CA PRO A 50 8.38 -26.37 -1.35
C PRO A 50 6.93 -26.00 -0.99
N ASP A 51 6.59 -26.10 0.30
CA ASP A 51 5.28 -25.75 0.83
C ASP A 51 5.29 -24.43 1.63
N GLU A 52 6.44 -23.76 1.80
CA GLU A 52 6.53 -22.48 2.52
C GLU A 52 7.18 -21.37 1.70
N CYS A 53 7.86 -21.70 0.61
CA CYS A 53 8.47 -20.68 -0.23
C CYS A 53 7.43 -19.77 -0.91
N ILE A 54 7.79 -18.50 -1.09
CA ILE A 54 6.99 -17.49 -1.79
C ILE A 54 6.91 -17.88 -3.27
N SER A 55 5.82 -18.54 -3.64
CA SER A 55 5.60 -19.12 -4.97
C SER A 55 4.11 -19.13 -5.33
N GLU A 56 3.79 -19.23 -6.63
CA GLU A 56 2.39 -19.30 -7.07
C GLU A 56 1.61 -20.45 -6.40
N ARG A 57 2.29 -21.56 -6.09
CA ARG A 57 1.70 -22.72 -5.44
C ARG A 57 1.22 -22.39 -4.01
N LEU A 58 1.98 -21.59 -3.27
CA LEU A 58 1.59 -21.12 -1.95
C LEU A 58 0.29 -20.32 -2.02
N PHE A 59 0.23 -19.33 -2.91
CA PHE A 59 -0.92 -18.43 -3.02
C PHE A 59 -2.17 -19.14 -3.54
N ARG A 60 -2.05 -20.04 -4.52
CA ARG A 60 -3.19 -20.86 -4.99
C ARG A 60 -3.76 -21.72 -3.86
N ARG A 61 -2.90 -22.38 -3.09
CA ARG A 61 -3.31 -23.21 -1.95
C ARG A 61 -4.00 -22.39 -0.86
N VAL A 62 -3.47 -21.21 -0.54
CA VAL A 62 -4.10 -20.31 0.43
C VAL A 62 -5.45 -19.81 -0.08
N ALA A 63 -5.59 -19.51 -1.38
CA ALA A 63 -6.88 -19.16 -1.99
C ALA A 63 -7.92 -20.27 -1.85
N ASP A 64 -7.52 -21.52 -2.10
CA ASP A 64 -8.40 -22.67 -1.90
C ASP A 64 -8.84 -22.81 -0.45
N LEU A 65 -7.93 -22.67 0.51
CA LEU A 65 -8.22 -22.77 1.95
C LEU A 65 -9.10 -21.63 2.46
N LEU A 66 -8.90 -20.39 2.00
CA LEU A 66 -9.75 -19.26 2.37
C LEU A 66 -11.22 -19.52 2.02
N VAL A 67 -11.46 -20.21 0.90
CA VAL A 67 -12.81 -20.59 0.48
C VAL A 67 -13.29 -21.86 1.18
N SER A 68 -12.50 -22.95 1.15
CA SER A 68 -12.95 -24.26 1.65
C SER A 68 -13.19 -24.27 3.16
N GLU A 69 -12.40 -23.51 3.91
CA GLU A 69 -12.50 -23.42 5.38
C GLU A 69 -13.41 -22.27 5.84
N GLY A 70 -14.05 -21.56 4.91
CA GLY A 70 -15.10 -20.58 5.21
C GLY A 70 -14.62 -19.21 5.70
N TYR A 71 -13.33 -18.88 5.57
CA TYR A 71 -12.81 -17.53 5.87
C TYR A 71 -13.45 -16.46 4.98
N SER A 72 -13.65 -16.77 3.69
CA SER A 72 -14.30 -15.86 2.75
C SER A 72 -15.77 -15.59 3.13
N ASN A 73 -16.46 -16.58 3.70
CA ASN A 73 -17.84 -16.45 4.16
C ASN A 73 -18.00 -15.47 5.34
N VAL A 74 -16.91 -15.20 6.07
CA VAL A 74 -16.86 -14.24 7.18
C VAL A 74 -16.09 -12.97 6.84
N GLY A 75 -15.81 -12.74 5.55
CA GLY A 75 -15.33 -11.46 5.03
C GLY A 75 -13.84 -11.39 4.67
N TYR A 76 -13.04 -12.44 4.88
CA TYR A 76 -11.65 -12.45 4.43
C TYR A 76 -11.58 -12.65 2.92
N GLN A 77 -11.41 -11.56 2.18
CA GLN A 77 -11.54 -11.52 0.72
C GLN A 77 -10.22 -11.27 0.00
N TYR A 78 -9.21 -10.67 0.65
CA TYR A 78 -7.93 -10.37 0.01
C TYR A 78 -6.89 -11.49 0.21
N ILE A 79 -6.12 -11.79 -0.83
CA ILE A 79 -4.84 -12.51 -0.76
C ILE A 79 -3.76 -11.59 -1.28
N ILE A 80 -2.82 -11.22 -0.41
CA ILE A 80 -1.82 -10.21 -0.68
C ILE A 80 -0.44 -10.86 -0.68
N ILE A 81 0.22 -10.81 -1.85
CA ILE A 81 1.64 -11.09 -1.96
C ILE A 81 2.42 -9.96 -1.28
N ASP A 82 3.39 -10.30 -0.44
CA ASP A 82 4.31 -9.33 0.15
C ASP A 82 5.66 -9.37 -0.58
N ASP A 83 6.74 -8.86 0.02
CA ASP A 83 8.06 -8.81 -0.63
C ASP A 83 8.57 -10.19 -1.13
N CYS A 84 9.60 -10.15 -1.97
CA CYS A 84 10.32 -11.30 -2.52
C CYS A 84 9.57 -12.12 -3.57
N TRP A 85 8.55 -11.58 -4.23
CA TRP A 85 7.88 -12.23 -5.37
C TRP A 85 8.57 -11.99 -6.72
N LEU A 86 9.32 -10.89 -6.79
CA LEU A 86 10.00 -10.39 -7.98
C LEU A 86 11.14 -11.30 -8.42
N ASP A 87 11.46 -11.24 -9.71
CA ASP A 87 12.80 -11.54 -10.19
C ASP A 87 13.78 -10.46 -9.69
N THR A 88 15.07 -10.79 -9.66
CA THR A 88 16.13 -9.88 -9.22
C THR A 88 16.37 -8.72 -10.19
N GLU A 89 15.88 -8.82 -11.42
CA GLU A 89 15.99 -7.80 -12.46
C GLU A 89 14.65 -7.50 -13.12
N ARG A 90 14.48 -6.25 -13.56
CA ARG A 90 13.40 -5.87 -14.49
C ARG A 90 13.69 -6.43 -15.89
N ASP A 91 12.67 -6.54 -16.73
CA ASP A 91 12.88 -6.95 -18.13
C ASP A 91 13.60 -5.87 -18.96
N SER A 92 13.84 -6.16 -20.24
CA SER A 92 14.51 -5.22 -21.16
C SER A 92 13.74 -3.93 -21.41
N ASP A 93 12.43 -3.93 -21.17
CA ASP A 93 11.54 -2.77 -21.29
C ASP A 93 11.37 -2.04 -19.94
N GLY A 94 12.06 -2.50 -18.90
CA GLY A 94 12.01 -1.95 -17.55
C GLY A 94 10.78 -2.38 -16.74
N ALA A 95 9.99 -3.35 -17.20
CA ALA A 95 8.82 -3.83 -16.48
C ALA A 95 9.23 -4.79 -15.35
N LEU A 96 8.44 -4.78 -14.27
CA LEU A 96 8.57 -5.75 -13.18
C LEU A 96 8.23 -7.15 -13.71
N GLN A 97 8.99 -8.14 -13.23
CA GLN A 97 8.75 -9.55 -13.52
C GLN A 97 8.65 -10.31 -12.21
N ALA A 98 7.75 -11.29 -12.14
CA ALA A 98 7.81 -12.28 -11.09
C ALA A 98 8.95 -13.26 -11.37
N ASP A 99 9.50 -13.82 -10.31
CA ASP A 99 10.50 -14.88 -10.42
C ASP A 99 9.95 -16.03 -11.26
N PRO A 100 10.60 -16.38 -12.39
CA PRO A 100 10.04 -17.32 -13.36
C PRO A 100 10.04 -18.77 -12.87
N GLU A 101 10.86 -19.11 -11.87
CA GLU A 101 10.88 -20.46 -11.29
C GLU A 101 9.77 -20.63 -10.24
N ARG A 102 9.51 -19.58 -9.45
CA ARG A 102 8.51 -19.59 -8.38
C ARG A 102 7.11 -19.20 -8.84
N PHE A 103 7.01 -18.42 -9.92
CA PHE A 103 5.75 -17.96 -10.54
C PHE A 103 5.73 -18.23 -12.05
N PRO A 104 5.88 -19.49 -12.50
CA PRO A 104 5.99 -19.84 -13.91
C PRO A 104 4.78 -19.43 -14.77
N SER A 105 3.59 -19.26 -14.17
CA SER A 105 2.39 -18.81 -14.88
C SER A 105 2.29 -17.28 -14.96
N GLY A 106 3.10 -16.55 -14.19
CA GLY A 106 3.05 -15.10 -14.05
C GLY A 106 1.95 -14.60 -13.10
N ILE A 107 2.06 -13.33 -12.70
CA ILE A 107 1.16 -12.70 -11.72
C ILE A 107 -0.27 -12.55 -12.23
N LYS A 108 -0.43 -12.23 -13.53
CA LYS A 108 -1.75 -12.09 -14.12
C LYS A 108 -2.58 -13.37 -14.00
N ASP A 109 -1.98 -14.52 -14.33
CA ASP A 109 -2.67 -15.81 -14.20
C ASP A 109 -3.02 -16.11 -12.73
N LEU A 110 -2.10 -15.81 -11.80
CA LEU A 110 -2.36 -15.98 -10.38
C LEU A 110 -3.52 -15.08 -9.91
N ALA A 111 -3.58 -13.82 -10.34
CA ALA A 111 -4.68 -12.92 -10.03
C ALA A 111 -6.01 -13.44 -10.60
N GLU A 112 -6.02 -13.88 -11.86
CA GLU A 112 -7.20 -14.51 -12.49
C GLU A 112 -7.66 -15.76 -11.72
N TYR A 113 -6.72 -16.57 -11.22
CA TYR A 113 -7.04 -17.70 -10.35
C TYR A 113 -7.69 -17.26 -9.04
N VAL A 114 -7.13 -16.26 -8.35
CA VAL A 114 -7.72 -15.71 -7.11
C VAL A 114 -9.13 -15.18 -7.38
N HIS A 115 -9.34 -14.44 -8.48
CA HIS A 115 -10.66 -13.95 -8.88
C HIS A 115 -11.64 -15.09 -9.17
N SER A 116 -11.18 -16.19 -9.77
CA SER A 116 -12.02 -17.37 -10.04
C SER A 116 -12.59 -18.02 -8.76
N LYS A 117 -11.96 -17.75 -7.60
CA LYS A 117 -12.38 -18.19 -6.26
C LYS A 117 -13.32 -17.20 -5.58
N GLY A 118 -13.65 -16.07 -6.23
CA GLY A 118 -14.41 -14.98 -5.63
C GLY A 118 -13.62 -14.16 -4.61
N LEU A 119 -12.28 -14.24 -4.66
CA LEU A 119 -11.37 -13.46 -3.81
C LEU A 119 -10.76 -12.30 -4.60
N LEU A 120 -10.04 -11.42 -3.92
CA LEU A 120 -9.35 -10.25 -4.45
C LEU A 120 -7.84 -10.42 -4.29
N PHE A 121 -7.07 -10.00 -5.29
CA PHE A 121 -5.63 -10.18 -5.33
C PHE A 121 -4.89 -8.89 -4.97
N GLY A 122 -3.89 -9.00 -4.10
CA GLY A 122 -3.03 -7.90 -3.70
C GLY A 122 -1.56 -8.16 -4.00
N ILE A 123 -0.85 -7.07 -4.26
CA ILE A 123 0.58 -7.08 -4.56
C ILE A 123 1.32 -6.11 -3.62
N TYR A 124 2.61 -6.35 -3.50
CA TYR A 124 3.55 -5.51 -2.76
C TYR A 124 4.53 -4.85 -3.71
N GLU A 125 4.83 -3.60 -3.40
CA GLU A 125 5.97 -2.88 -3.92
C GLU A 125 6.61 -1.98 -2.87
N ASP A 126 7.74 -1.38 -3.23
CA ASP A 126 8.44 -0.37 -2.44
C ASP A 126 8.61 0.92 -3.24
N TYR A 127 8.32 2.07 -2.62
CA TYR A 127 8.54 3.37 -3.26
C TYR A 127 9.97 3.56 -3.75
N GLY A 128 10.98 3.06 -3.03
CA GLY A 128 12.40 3.31 -3.23
C GLY A 128 13.04 2.61 -4.45
N ASN A 129 14.38 2.63 -4.49
CA ASN A 129 15.13 1.99 -5.58
C ASN A 129 15.07 0.45 -5.48
N TYR A 130 14.90 -0.07 -4.28
CA TYR A 130 14.78 -1.48 -4.00
C TYR A 130 13.71 -1.71 -2.95
N THR A 131 13.12 -2.91 -2.95
CA THR A 131 12.31 -3.40 -1.83
C THR A 131 13.17 -3.64 -0.61
N CYS A 132 12.55 -3.78 0.56
CA CYS A 132 13.28 -4.11 1.80
C CYS A 132 14.07 -5.44 1.70
N GLY A 133 13.62 -6.38 0.86
CA GLY A 133 14.27 -7.64 0.51
C GLY A 133 15.35 -7.52 -0.57
N GLY A 134 15.57 -6.32 -1.14
CA GLY A 134 16.62 -6.04 -2.11
C GLY A 134 16.21 -6.28 -3.58
N TYR A 135 14.92 -6.43 -3.87
CA TYR A 135 14.39 -6.59 -5.24
C TYR A 135 14.14 -5.22 -5.89
N PRO A 136 13.92 -5.11 -7.21
CA PRO A 136 13.66 -3.82 -7.85
C PRO A 136 12.45 -3.08 -7.24
N GLY A 137 12.62 -1.81 -6.85
CA GLY A 137 11.53 -0.94 -6.38
C GLY A 137 10.99 -0.02 -7.49
N VAL A 138 9.98 0.81 -7.19
CA VAL A 138 9.24 1.58 -8.21
C VAL A 138 9.84 2.93 -8.62
N LEU A 139 10.92 3.40 -7.96
CA LEU A 139 11.57 4.65 -8.37
C LEU A 139 12.01 4.60 -9.84
N GLY A 140 11.63 5.63 -10.61
CA GLY A 140 11.89 5.71 -12.05
C GLY A 140 10.87 4.99 -12.93
N HIS A 141 9.98 4.17 -12.35
CA HIS A 141 9.00 3.34 -13.07
C HIS A 141 7.55 3.50 -12.57
N LEU A 142 7.27 4.49 -11.72
CA LEU A 142 5.97 4.71 -11.05
C LEU A 142 4.73 4.52 -11.95
N GLU A 143 4.68 5.19 -13.11
CA GLU A 143 3.54 5.08 -14.03
C GLU A 143 3.48 3.71 -14.73
N GLN A 144 4.63 3.17 -15.11
CA GLN A 144 4.75 1.86 -15.76
C GLN A 144 4.28 0.75 -14.82
N ASP A 145 4.72 0.77 -13.57
CA ASP A 145 4.38 -0.25 -12.57
C ASP A 145 2.91 -0.15 -12.16
N ALA A 146 2.37 1.06 -12.00
CA ALA A 146 0.94 1.25 -11.78
C ALA A 146 0.09 0.65 -12.92
N ASN A 147 0.46 0.89 -14.18
CA ASN A 147 -0.22 0.30 -15.34
C ASN A 147 -0.08 -1.23 -15.35
N THR A 148 1.11 -1.75 -15.05
CA THR A 148 1.37 -3.19 -14.96
C THR A 148 0.44 -3.86 -13.94
N PHE A 149 0.25 -3.26 -12.76
CA PHE A 149 -0.66 -3.79 -11.73
C PHE A 149 -2.12 -3.78 -12.18
N ALA A 150 -2.55 -2.73 -12.87
CA ALA A 150 -3.89 -2.69 -13.43
C ALA A 150 -4.10 -3.75 -14.53
N GLU A 151 -3.11 -3.95 -15.40
CA GLU A 151 -3.14 -4.96 -16.48
C GLU A 151 -3.15 -6.40 -15.97
N TRP A 152 -2.47 -6.66 -14.85
CA TRP A 152 -2.50 -7.94 -14.16
C TRP A 152 -3.76 -8.16 -13.33
N GLY A 153 -4.60 -7.14 -13.15
CA GLY A 153 -5.84 -7.26 -12.39
C GLY A 153 -5.65 -7.19 -10.88
N VAL A 154 -4.64 -6.47 -10.39
CA VAL A 154 -4.43 -6.27 -8.94
C VAL A 154 -5.56 -5.43 -8.33
N ASP A 155 -6.00 -5.78 -7.12
CA ASP A 155 -7.08 -5.10 -6.38
C ASP A 155 -6.57 -4.35 -5.13
N TYR A 156 -5.33 -4.63 -4.71
CA TYR A 156 -4.71 -4.06 -3.52
C TYR A 156 -3.21 -3.87 -3.76
N VAL A 157 -2.66 -2.70 -3.45
CA VAL A 157 -1.23 -2.42 -3.53
C VAL A 157 -0.74 -1.97 -2.16
N LYS A 158 0.16 -2.73 -1.56
CA LYS A 158 0.99 -2.28 -0.43
C LYS A 158 2.23 -1.60 -1.00
N LEU A 159 2.47 -0.34 -0.63
CA LEU A 159 3.69 0.38 -0.97
C LEU A 159 4.52 0.65 0.28
N ASP A 160 5.69 0.03 0.32
CA ASP A 160 6.71 0.20 1.34
C ASP A 160 7.62 1.39 1.05
N GLY A 161 8.68 1.58 1.85
CA GLY A 161 9.52 2.78 1.78
C GLY A 161 10.97 2.57 2.17
N CYS A 162 11.53 1.37 1.94
CA CYS A 162 12.95 1.14 2.06
C CYS A 162 13.71 1.85 0.91
N TYR A 163 15.03 2.01 1.05
CA TYR A 163 15.91 2.50 -0.03
C TYR A 163 15.48 3.82 -0.72
N THR A 164 14.87 4.74 0.04
CA THR A 164 14.48 6.09 -0.37
C THR A 164 14.79 7.10 0.73
N GLU A 165 14.94 8.37 0.36
CA GLU A 165 15.05 9.46 1.33
C GLU A 165 13.67 9.79 1.92
N LEU A 166 13.61 10.05 3.23
CA LEU A 166 12.36 10.36 3.94
C LEU A 166 11.66 11.63 3.40
N GLU A 167 12.43 12.56 2.84
CA GLU A 167 11.92 13.82 2.31
C GLU A 167 11.16 13.61 0.99
N ASP A 168 11.52 12.59 0.22
CA ASP A 168 10.89 12.28 -1.08
C ASP A 168 9.54 11.58 -0.93
N MET A 169 9.29 10.92 0.21
CA MET A 169 8.03 10.21 0.47
C MET A 169 6.81 11.13 0.42
N ALA A 170 6.97 12.40 0.80
CA ALA A 170 5.89 13.38 0.82
C ALA A 170 5.33 13.73 -0.57
N THR A 171 6.15 13.55 -1.61
CA THR A 171 5.74 13.70 -3.01
C THR A 171 5.50 12.36 -3.68
N GLY A 172 6.34 11.37 -3.36
CA GLY A 172 6.34 10.05 -3.98
C GLY A 172 5.09 9.23 -3.74
N TYR A 173 4.66 9.09 -2.48
CA TYR A 173 3.46 8.31 -2.15
C TYR A 173 2.19 8.89 -2.79
N PRO A 174 1.94 10.22 -2.74
CA PRO A 174 0.84 10.82 -3.48
C PRO A 174 0.95 10.66 -5.01
N GLU A 175 2.15 10.79 -5.58
CA GLU A 175 2.38 10.63 -7.01
C GLU A 175 2.07 9.20 -7.48
N PHE A 176 2.55 8.18 -6.77
CA PHE A 176 2.23 6.80 -7.10
C PHE A 176 0.73 6.51 -6.96
N GLY A 177 0.08 7.01 -5.90
CA GLY A 177 -1.37 6.92 -5.74
C GLY A 177 -2.15 7.59 -6.88
N MET A 178 -1.65 8.69 -7.43
CA MET A 178 -2.21 9.33 -8.63
C MET A 178 -2.07 8.43 -9.86
N TYR A 179 -0.92 7.80 -10.08
CA TYR A 179 -0.75 6.86 -11.20
C TYR A 179 -1.66 5.65 -11.08
N LEU A 180 -1.79 5.05 -9.88
CA LEU A 180 -2.76 3.98 -9.62
C LEU A 180 -4.19 4.41 -10.01
N ASN A 181 -4.60 5.62 -9.61
CA ASN A 181 -5.92 6.16 -9.95
C ASN A 181 -6.10 6.39 -11.46
N ARG A 182 -5.06 6.82 -12.17
CA ARG A 182 -5.10 7.07 -13.63
C ARG A 182 -5.29 5.80 -14.46
N THR A 183 -4.92 4.64 -13.94
CA THR A 183 -5.17 3.35 -14.61
C THR A 183 -6.67 3.09 -14.83
N GLY A 184 -7.54 3.73 -14.03
CA GLY A 184 -8.98 3.50 -14.04
C GLY A 184 -9.42 2.20 -13.36
N ARG A 185 -8.48 1.37 -12.87
CA ARG A 185 -8.79 0.20 -12.06
C ARG A 185 -8.83 0.60 -10.57
N PRO A 186 -9.94 0.39 -9.86
CA PRO A 186 -9.98 0.61 -8.41
C PRO A 186 -9.03 -0.35 -7.70
N MET A 187 -8.06 0.20 -6.96
CA MET A 187 -7.10 -0.55 -6.15
C MET A 187 -7.04 0.04 -4.74
N VAL A 188 -7.13 -0.80 -3.71
CA VAL A 188 -6.83 -0.36 -2.34
C VAL A 188 -5.35 0.02 -2.27
N TYR A 189 -5.04 1.21 -1.76
CA TYR A 189 -3.67 1.70 -1.66
C TYR A 189 -3.24 1.78 -0.20
N SER A 190 -2.37 0.86 0.21
CA SER A 190 -1.86 0.72 1.57
C SER A 190 -0.46 1.31 1.67
N CYS A 191 -0.34 2.40 2.41
CA CYS A 191 0.88 3.20 2.46
C CYS A 191 1.65 2.98 3.76
N SER A 192 2.88 2.48 3.67
CA SER A 192 3.77 2.40 4.84
C SER A 192 4.38 3.75 5.24
N TRP A 193 4.18 4.82 4.45
CA TRP A 193 4.84 6.12 4.63
C TRP A 193 4.96 6.59 6.09
N PRO A 194 3.89 6.63 6.92
CA PRO A 194 4.03 7.12 8.29
C PRO A 194 4.99 6.29 9.15
N ALA A 195 5.09 4.97 8.92
CA ALA A 195 5.94 4.07 9.70
C ALA A 195 7.43 4.44 9.58
N TYR A 196 7.86 4.91 8.42
CA TYR A 196 9.24 5.36 8.19
C TYR A 196 9.54 6.73 8.84
N GLN A 197 8.53 7.41 9.38
CA GLN A 197 8.66 8.72 10.00
C GLN A 197 8.51 8.69 11.53
N GLU A 198 8.19 7.54 12.14
CA GLU A 198 7.86 7.42 13.57
C GLU A 198 8.99 7.85 14.52
N GLY A 199 10.25 7.94 14.05
CA GLY A 199 11.40 8.46 14.79
C GLY A 199 11.73 9.95 14.58
N GLU A 200 11.15 10.59 13.57
CA GLU A 200 11.47 11.97 13.13
C GLU A 200 10.32 12.97 13.44
N MET A 201 9.37 12.57 14.29
CA MET A 201 8.16 13.35 14.61
C MET A 201 8.43 14.77 15.15
N ASP A 202 9.58 15.02 15.78
CA ASP A 202 10.00 16.37 16.19
C ASP A 202 10.51 17.25 15.03
N LYS A 203 10.98 16.65 13.92
CA LYS A 203 11.27 17.35 12.66
C LYS A 203 9.97 17.77 11.96
N TYR A 204 8.89 16.99 12.10
CA TYR A 204 7.60 17.30 11.48
C TYR A 204 6.89 18.51 12.10
N LYS A 205 6.99 18.76 13.42
CA LYS A 205 6.55 20.04 14.02
C LYS A 205 7.19 21.27 13.35
N ARG A 206 8.43 21.12 12.83
CA ARG A 206 9.13 22.17 12.06
C ARG A 206 8.66 22.26 10.61
N LEU A 207 8.20 21.17 10.00
CA LEU A 207 7.63 21.18 8.65
C LEU A 207 6.17 21.67 8.66
N GLU A 208 5.34 21.29 9.64
CA GLU A 208 4.02 21.88 9.84
C GLU A 208 4.09 23.39 10.07
N SER A 209 5.06 23.87 10.87
CA SER A 209 5.24 25.31 11.06
C SER A 209 5.69 26.02 9.78
N ARG A 210 6.47 25.37 8.91
CA ARG A 210 6.84 25.89 7.58
C ARG A 210 5.68 25.83 6.56
N ALA A 211 4.85 24.79 6.60
CA ALA A 211 3.65 24.67 5.77
C ALA A 211 2.59 25.70 6.17
N ARG A 212 2.39 25.94 7.48
CA ARG A 212 1.54 27.03 8.01
C ARG A 212 1.99 28.42 7.57
N ILE A 213 3.29 28.65 7.41
CA ILE A 213 3.83 29.92 6.89
C ILE A 213 3.48 30.12 5.40
N ARG A 214 3.33 29.05 4.61
CA ARG A 214 2.95 29.14 3.18
C ARG A 214 1.44 29.21 2.94
N THR A 215 0.60 28.63 3.80
CA THR A 215 -0.85 28.53 3.54
C THR A 215 -1.72 29.52 4.31
N GLY A 216 -1.13 30.40 5.14
CA GLY A 216 -1.81 31.57 5.71
C GLY A 216 -3.07 31.28 6.53
N THR A 217 -3.33 30.04 6.93
CA THR A 217 -4.55 29.65 7.64
C THR A 217 -4.19 28.86 8.88
N ALA A 218 -4.23 29.54 10.03
CA ALA A 218 -4.18 28.91 11.33
C ALA A 218 -5.51 28.19 11.59
N ARG A 219 -5.54 26.85 11.48
CA ARG A 219 -6.53 26.05 12.20
C ARG A 219 -5.87 25.50 13.47
N GLU A 220 -6.62 25.57 14.56
CA GLU A 220 -6.22 25.14 15.90
C GLU A 220 -5.67 23.70 15.93
N PRO A 221 -4.74 23.39 16.85
CA PRO A 221 -4.21 22.04 16.99
C PRO A 221 -5.31 21.06 17.39
N LEU A 222 -5.36 19.92 16.69
CA LEU A 222 -6.15 18.73 17.03
C LEU A 222 -5.64 18.12 18.35
N GLN A 223 -5.97 18.74 19.47
CA GLN A 223 -5.73 18.19 20.82
C GLN A 223 -6.98 17.61 21.48
N ASN A 224 -8.15 17.69 20.83
CA ASN A 224 -9.41 17.22 21.41
C ASN A 224 -10.20 16.33 20.45
N LEU A 225 -9.61 15.21 20.00
CA LEU A 225 -10.41 14.09 19.52
C LEU A 225 -10.74 13.22 20.72
N ASP A 226 -11.98 13.31 21.18
CA ASP A 226 -12.60 12.43 22.18
C ASP A 226 -12.60 11.00 21.62
N LEU A 227 -11.55 10.25 21.96
CA LEU A 227 -11.48 8.81 21.70
C LEU A 227 -12.48 8.15 22.64
N GLY A 228 -13.71 7.96 22.15
CA GLY A 228 -14.76 7.21 22.83
C GLY A 228 -14.30 5.81 23.31
N PRO A 229 -15.17 5.06 24.00
CA PRO A 229 -14.82 4.02 24.99
C PRO A 229 -14.08 2.76 24.48
N TRP A 230 -13.57 2.76 23.25
CA TRP A 230 -12.77 1.69 22.66
C TRP A 230 -11.28 1.74 23.07
N ALA A 231 -10.76 2.86 23.55
CA ALA A 231 -9.35 3.02 23.93
C ALA A 231 -8.97 2.44 25.32
N GLN A 232 -9.91 1.85 26.07
CA GLN A 232 -9.68 1.38 27.45
C GLN A 232 -9.65 -0.15 27.63
N ARG A 233 -9.50 -0.95 26.56
CA ARG A 233 -9.40 -2.42 26.65
C ARG A 233 -8.16 -3.00 25.97
N LEU A 234 -6.99 -2.42 26.23
CA LEU A 234 -5.73 -3.10 26.02
C LEU A 234 -5.09 -3.36 27.40
N PRO A 235 -4.90 -4.63 27.81
CA PRO A 235 -4.17 -4.91 29.04
C PRO A 235 -2.73 -4.43 28.88
N SER A 236 -2.27 -3.63 29.84
CA SER A 236 -0.89 -3.16 29.94
C SER A 236 0.06 -4.36 30.08
N SER A 237 0.84 -4.68 29.04
CA SER A 237 1.97 -5.59 29.19
C SER A 237 3.07 -4.85 29.94
N THR A 238 3.15 -5.06 31.25
CA THR A 238 4.34 -4.74 32.04
C THR A 238 5.48 -5.64 31.57
N ARG A 239 6.46 -5.06 30.88
CA ARG A 239 7.73 -5.70 30.55
C ARG A 239 8.52 -5.83 31.85
N THR A 240 8.43 -6.98 32.50
CA THR A 240 9.37 -7.36 33.56
C THR A 240 10.66 -7.81 32.90
N THR A 241 11.71 -7.03 33.08
CA THR A 241 13.09 -7.49 32.96
C THR A 241 13.36 -8.44 34.11
N ASP A 242 13.52 -9.73 33.85
CA ASP A 242 14.36 -10.65 34.61
C ASP A 242 14.68 -11.89 33.76
N ASP A 243 15.97 -12.21 33.77
CA ASP A 243 16.81 -13.17 33.01
C ASP A 243 16.47 -14.66 33.24
N PRO A 244 16.97 -15.63 32.42
CA PRO A 244 18.40 -15.95 32.26
C PRO A 244 18.95 -16.10 30.83
#